data_AF-Q9Z153-F1
#
_entry.id   AF-Q9Z153-F1
#
_cell.length_a   1.000
_cell.length_b   1.000
_cell.length_c   1.000
_cell.angle_alpha   90.00
_cell.angle_beta   90.00
_cell.angle_gamma   90.00
#
_symmetry.space_group_name_H-M   'P 1'
#
loop_
_entity.id
_entity.type
_entity.pdbx_description
1 polymer ?
#
loop_
_entity_poly.entity_id
_entity_poly.type
_entity_poly.pdbx_seq_one_letter_code
_entity_poly.pdbx_strand_id
1 'polypeptide(L)'
;GENMCENMQLYPRQDFLTGDQLLFEYKPEVIAEALNQLVPQKANLVLLSGANEGRCDLKEKWFGTQYSIEDIENSWTELWKSNFDLNPDLHLPAENKYIATDFTLKAFDCPETEYPAKIVNTAQGCLWYKKDNKFKIPKAYIRFHLISPLIQKSAANVVLFDIFVNILTHNLAEPAYEADVAQLEYKLVAGEHGLIIRVKGFNHKLPLLFQLIIHYLTEFSSTPAVFTMITEQLKKSYFNILIKPETFAKDVRL
;
A
#
# COMPACT_ATOMS: atom_id res chain seq x y z
N GLY A 1 16.29 -17.97 -1.16
CA GLY A 1 16.74 -19.21 -1.84
C GLY A 1 16.60 -19.01 -3.32
N GLU A 2 15.37 -18.81 -3.78
CA GLU A 2 15.00 -18.64 -5.19
C GLU A 2 15.65 -17.41 -5.86
N ASN A 3 15.51 -16.18 -5.31
CA ASN A 3 16.17 -14.98 -5.88
C ASN A 3 17.68 -15.12 -6.05
N MET A 4 18.35 -15.83 -5.14
CA MET A 4 19.80 -16.01 -5.25
C MET A 4 20.14 -16.90 -6.44
N CYS A 5 19.39 -17.99 -6.65
CA CYS A 5 19.57 -18.87 -7.80
C CYS A 5 19.34 -18.15 -9.13
N GLU A 6 18.37 -17.23 -9.19
CA GLU A 6 18.12 -16.38 -10.36
C GLU A 6 19.28 -15.40 -10.58
N ASN A 7 19.72 -14.71 -9.53
CA ASN A 7 20.85 -13.78 -9.61
C ASN A 7 22.14 -14.47 -10.09
N MET A 8 22.32 -15.76 -9.76
CA MET A 8 23.47 -16.54 -10.25
C MET A 8 23.52 -16.70 -11.77
N GLN A 9 22.37 -16.60 -12.46
CA GLN A 9 22.30 -16.68 -13.93
C GLN A 9 22.52 -15.32 -14.61
N LEU A 10 22.29 -14.22 -13.89
CA LEU A 10 22.24 -12.86 -14.46
C LEU A 10 23.47 -12.01 -14.11
N TYR A 11 24.06 -12.23 -12.93
CA TYR A 11 25.11 -11.38 -12.38
C TYR A 11 26.42 -12.15 -12.19
N PRO A 12 27.57 -11.46 -12.15
CA PRO A 12 28.83 -12.08 -11.76
C PRO A 12 28.80 -12.49 -10.28
N ARG A 13 29.69 -13.42 -9.90
CA ARG A 13 29.75 -14.02 -8.55
C ARG A 13 29.80 -13.00 -7.40
N GLN A 14 30.41 -11.84 -7.63
CA GLN A 14 30.56 -10.80 -6.61
C GLN A 14 29.22 -10.11 -6.29
N ASP A 15 28.29 -10.13 -7.25
CA ASP A 15 27.02 -9.39 -7.19
C ASP A 15 25.81 -10.30 -6.98
N PHE A 16 25.98 -11.59 -6.68
CA PHE A 16 24.87 -12.50 -6.44
C PHE A 16 23.89 -12.02 -5.36
N LEU A 17 24.37 -11.25 -4.38
CA LEU A 17 23.56 -10.72 -3.28
C LEU A 17 23.00 -9.32 -3.52
N THR A 18 23.60 -8.56 -4.43
CA THR A 18 23.36 -7.11 -4.55
C THR A 18 23.05 -6.64 -5.97
N GLY A 19 23.24 -7.49 -6.97
CA GLY A 19 23.12 -7.14 -8.39
C GLY A 19 21.72 -6.68 -8.79
N ASP A 20 20.69 -7.21 -8.15
CA ASP A 20 19.28 -6.80 -8.34
C ASP A 20 18.87 -5.62 -7.45
N GLN A 21 19.74 -5.14 -6.56
CA GLN A 21 19.40 -4.12 -5.55
C GLN A 21 20.16 -2.81 -5.70
N LEU A 22 21.44 -2.86 -6.07
CA LEU A 22 22.32 -1.69 -6.09
C LEU A 22 22.43 -1.12 -7.50
N LEU A 23 22.11 0.18 -7.64
CA LEU A 23 22.25 0.94 -8.87
C LEU A 23 23.42 1.91 -8.73
N PHE A 24 24.43 1.80 -9.60
CA PHE A 24 25.68 2.56 -9.50
C PHE A 24 25.84 3.63 -10.58
N GLU A 25 25.37 3.35 -11.80
CA GLU A 25 25.61 4.19 -12.98
C GLU A 25 24.31 4.84 -13.45
N TYR A 26 24.32 6.16 -13.60
CA TYR A 26 23.24 6.91 -14.24
C TYR A 26 23.53 7.05 -15.73
N LYS A 27 22.69 6.41 -16.57
CA LYS A 27 22.80 6.40 -18.03
C LYS A 27 21.57 7.06 -18.67
N PRO A 28 21.56 8.39 -18.84
CA PRO A 28 20.41 9.11 -19.39
C PRO A 28 20.03 8.64 -20.80
N GLU A 29 21.00 8.19 -21.59
CA GLU A 29 20.79 7.66 -22.94
C GLU A 29 19.90 6.41 -22.96
N VAL A 30 20.07 5.49 -22.01
CA VAL A 30 19.26 4.27 -21.90
C VAL A 30 17.83 4.63 -21.47
N ILE A 31 17.69 5.60 -20.56
CA ILE A 31 16.37 6.10 -20.13
C ILE A 31 15.65 6.73 -21.32
N ALA A 32 16.33 7.57 -22.10
CA ALA A 32 15.77 8.19 -23.29
C ALA A 32 15.38 7.16 -24.35
N GLU A 33 16.21 6.13 -24.58
CA GLU A 33 15.91 5.05 -25.52
C GLU A 33 14.63 4.29 -25.13
N ALA A 34 14.47 3.96 -23.83
CA ALA A 34 13.27 3.31 -23.31
C ALA A 34 12.04 4.22 -23.43
N LEU A 35 12.15 5.50 -23.05
CA LEU A 35 11.06 6.49 -23.17
C LEU A 35 10.60 6.65 -24.62
N ASN A 36 11.52 6.62 -25.60
CA ASN A 36 11.20 6.69 -27.01
C ASN A 36 10.39 5.47 -27.52
N GLN A 37 10.35 4.36 -26.77
CA GLN A 37 9.47 3.22 -27.09
C GLN A 37 8.04 3.39 -26.57
N LEU A 38 7.82 4.28 -25.58
CA LEU A 38 6.52 4.51 -24.95
C LEU A 38 5.62 5.43 -25.82
N VAL A 39 5.34 4.97 -27.04
CA VAL A 39 4.47 5.66 -27.99
C VAL A 39 3.17 4.86 -28.20
N PRO A 40 2.02 5.52 -28.44
CA PRO A 40 0.73 4.84 -28.57
C PRO A 40 0.70 3.74 -29.64
N GLN A 41 1.48 3.89 -30.72
CA GLN A 41 1.55 2.93 -31.82
C GLN A 41 2.20 1.59 -31.43
N LYS A 42 2.92 1.55 -30.30
CA LYS A 42 3.55 0.34 -29.76
C LYS A 42 2.80 -0.21 -28.54
N ALA A 43 1.72 0.45 -28.12
CA ALA A 43 0.95 0.04 -26.96
C ALA A 43 -0.03 -1.09 -27.31
N ASN A 44 -0.22 -2.02 -26.37
CA ASN A 44 -1.31 -2.99 -26.40
C ASN A 44 -2.28 -2.64 -25.26
N LEU A 45 -3.53 -2.32 -25.61
CA LEU A 45 -4.55 -1.87 -24.66
C LEU A 45 -5.47 -3.03 -24.32
N VAL A 46 -5.51 -3.41 -23.04
CA VAL A 46 -6.37 -4.49 -22.54
C VAL A 46 -7.42 -3.91 -21.61
N LEU A 47 -8.69 -4.03 -22.00
CA LEU A 47 -9.83 -3.59 -21.20
C LEU A 47 -10.51 -4.78 -20.52
N LEU A 48 -10.51 -4.78 -19.19
CA LEU A 48 -11.18 -5.81 -18.39
C LEU A 48 -12.44 -5.22 -17.74
N SER A 49 -13.62 -5.70 -18.14
CA SER A 49 -14.90 -5.23 -17.60
C SER A 49 -15.96 -6.32 -17.64
N GLY A 50 -16.69 -6.51 -16.53
CA GLY A 50 -17.84 -7.41 -16.49
C GLY A 50 -19.00 -6.97 -17.39
N ALA A 51 -19.03 -5.70 -17.80
CA ALA A 51 -20.02 -5.19 -18.75
C ALA A 51 -19.87 -5.77 -20.17
N ASN A 52 -18.74 -6.45 -20.44
CA ASN A 52 -18.46 -7.10 -21.73
C ASN A 52 -18.90 -8.57 -21.75
N GLU A 53 -19.56 -9.07 -20.71
CA GLU A 53 -20.09 -10.43 -20.70
C GLU A 53 -21.08 -10.64 -21.86
N GLY A 54 -20.86 -11.69 -22.65
CA GLY A 54 -21.65 -11.97 -23.85
C GLY A 54 -21.36 -11.09 -25.06
N ARG A 55 -20.41 -10.15 -24.98
CA ARG A 55 -19.95 -9.30 -26.10
C ARG A 55 -18.63 -9.78 -26.72
N CYS A 56 -17.90 -10.63 -26.02
CA CYS A 56 -16.67 -11.24 -26.49
C CYS A 56 -16.96 -12.44 -27.40
N ASP A 57 -16.40 -12.42 -28.59
CA ASP A 57 -16.59 -13.43 -29.64
C ASP A 57 -15.51 -14.52 -29.65
N LEU A 58 -14.35 -14.26 -29.03
CA LEU A 58 -13.24 -15.20 -28.93
C LEU A 58 -13.19 -15.87 -27.56
N LYS A 59 -12.60 -17.06 -27.54
CA LYS A 59 -12.38 -17.85 -26.32
C LYS A 59 -10.96 -18.40 -26.30
N GLU A 60 -10.25 -18.11 -25.22
CA GLU A 60 -8.91 -18.64 -24.97
C GLU A 60 -8.96 -20.15 -24.73
N LYS A 61 -7.94 -20.89 -25.16
CA LYS A 61 -7.92 -22.35 -25.22
C LYS A 61 -7.88 -23.03 -23.85
N TRP A 62 -7.08 -22.53 -22.92
CA TRP A 62 -6.72 -23.24 -21.69
C TRP A 62 -7.65 -22.92 -20.53
N PHE A 63 -7.92 -21.64 -20.31
CA PHE A 63 -8.77 -21.15 -19.23
C PHE A 63 -10.19 -20.83 -19.71
N GLY A 64 -10.41 -20.80 -21.02
CA GLY A 64 -11.73 -20.50 -21.57
C GLY A 64 -12.13 -19.03 -21.42
N THR A 65 -11.18 -18.14 -21.14
CA THR A 65 -11.43 -16.70 -20.98
C THR A 65 -12.01 -16.14 -22.27
N GLN A 66 -13.16 -15.47 -22.15
CA GLN A 66 -13.78 -14.80 -23.29
C GLN A 66 -13.14 -13.42 -23.51
N TYR A 67 -12.78 -13.11 -24.75
CA TYR A 67 -12.19 -11.83 -25.13
C TYR A 67 -12.61 -11.44 -26.56
N SER A 68 -12.38 -10.20 -26.95
CA SER A 68 -12.43 -9.73 -28.33
C SER A 68 -11.13 -9.00 -28.64
N ILE A 69 -10.82 -8.87 -29.93
CA ILE A 69 -9.71 -8.05 -30.41
C ILE A 69 -10.28 -7.06 -31.40
N GLU A 70 -9.96 -5.79 -31.18
CA GLU A 70 -10.41 -4.69 -32.04
C GLU A 70 -9.21 -3.80 -32.35
N ASP A 71 -9.13 -3.32 -33.58
CA ASP A 71 -8.15 -2.31 -33.95
C ASP A 71 -8.54 -0.95 -33.36
N ILE A 72 -7.54 -0.17 -32.96
CA ILE A 72 -7.77 1.19 -32.43
C ILE A 72 -8.33 2.06 -33.56
N GLU A 73 -9.47 2.72 -33.32
CA GLU A 73 -10.08 3.59 -34.32
C GLU A 73 -9.13 4.71 -34.78
N ASN A 74 -9.23 5.07 -36.07
CA ASN A 74 -8.39 6.10 -36.68
C ASN A 74 -8.51 7.46 -35.98
N SER A 75 -9.67 7.77 -35.39
CA SER A 75 -9.93 8.97 -34.61
C SER A 75 -8.91 9.15 -33.47
N TRP A 76 -8.61 8.08 -32.72
CA TRP A 76 -7.59 8.09 -31.66
C TRP A 76 -6.18 8.25 -32.20
N THR A 77 -5.89 7.61 -33.33
CA THR A 77 -4.58 7.72 -33.98
C THR A 77 -4.29 9.15 -34.45
N GLU A 78 -5.29 9.84 -34.97
CA GLU A 78 -5.20 11.26 -35.35
C GLU A 78 -5.05 12.15 -34.11
N LEU A 79 -5.83 11.89 -33.06
CA LEU A 79 -5.75 12.62 -31.80
C LEU A 79 -4.35 12.50 -31.19
N TRP A 80 -3.76 11.31 -31.16
CA TRP A 80 -2.41 11.11 -30.62
C TRP A 80 -1.29 11.75 -31.44
N LYS A 81 -1.52 12.01 -32.73
CA LYS A 81 -0.59 12.77 -33.59
C LYS A 81 -0.69 14.28 -33.37
N SER A 82 -1.78 14.75 -32.76
CA SER A 82 -1.96 16.17 -32.48
C SER A 82 -1.00 16.63 -31.38
N ASN A 83 -0.63 17.91 -31.42
CA ASN A 83 0.20 18.49 -30.38
C ASN A 83 -0.69 18.84 -29.18
N PHE A 84 -0.57 18.06 -28.10
CA PHE A 84 -1.28 18.36 -26.85
C PHE A 84 -0.59 19.49 -26.11
N ASP A 85 -1.39 20.38 -25.53
CA ASP A 85 -0.89 21.26 -24.49
C ASP A 85 -0.46 20.43 -23.27
N LEU A 86 0.70 20.77 -22.71
CA LEU A 86 1.18 20.12 -21.50
C LEU A 86 0.21 20.38 -20.35
N ASN A 87 -0.29 19.32 -19.73
CA ASN A 87 -1.16 19.44 -18.57
C ASN A 87 -0.32 19.96 -17.37
N PRO A 88 -0.63 21.15 -16.81
CA PRO A 88 0.13 21.72 -15.69
C PRO A 88 0.04 20.88 -14.41
N ASP A 89 -0.97 20.01 -14.29
CA ASP A 89 -1.13 19.11 -13.15
C ASP A 89 -0.14 17.92 -13.20
N LEU A 90 0.48 17.66 -14.37
CA LEU A 90 1.50 16.62 -14.53
C LEU A 90 2.90 17.22 -14.33
N HIS A 91 3.45 17.01 -13.14
CA HIS A 91 4.79 17.47 -12.78
C HIS A 91 5.63 16.32 -12.19
N LEU A 92 6.96 16.52 -12.19
CA LEU A 92 7.85 15.61 -11.49
C LEU A 92 7.60 15.68 -9.97
N PRO A 93 7.80 14.57 -9.25
CA PRO A 93 7.67 14.56 -7.80
C PRO A 93 8.69 15.49 -7.15
N ALA A 94 8.32 16.05 -5.99
CA ALA A 94 9.24 16.79 -5.14
C ALA A 94 10.26 15.85 -4.47
N GLU A 95 11.28 16.43 -3.83
CA GLU A 95 12.22 15.65 -3.05
C GLU A 95 11.52 14.93 -1.88
N ASN A 96 11.73 13.62 -1.80
CA ASN A 96 11.09 12.79 -0.79
C ASN A 96 11.70 13.03 0.61
N LYS A 97 10.94 13.75 1.46
CA LYS A 97 11.33 14.10 2.84
C LYS A 97 11.43 12.92 3.82
N TYR A 98 10.92 11.75 3.45
CA TYR A 98 10.90 10.53 4.27
C TYR A 98 12.16 9.67 4.11
N ILE A 99 13.04 9.99 3.16
CA ILE A 99 14.33 9.31 3.03
C ILE A 99 15.13 9.50 4.32
N ALA A 100 15.49 8.39 4.96
CA ALA A 100 16.27 8.40 6.20
C ALA A 100 17.74 8.69 5.90
N THR A 101 18.31 9.69 6.59
CA THR A 101 19.74 10.03 6.51
C THR A 101 20.51 9.66 7.78
N ASP A 102 19.81 9.53 8.91
CA ASP A 102 20.37 9.10 10.20
C ASP A 102 20.03 7.62 10.45
N PHE A 103 21.07 6.80 10.56
CA PHE A 103 21.01 5.37 10.85
C PHE A 103 21.72 5.03 12.17
N THR A 104 22.00 6.04 13.01
CA THR A 104 22.68 5.84 14.28
C THR A 104 21.82 5.00 15.23
N LEU A 105 22.46 4.04 15.89
CA LEU A 105 21.81 3.24 16.91
C LEU A 105 21.75 4.04 18.21
N LYS A 106 20.54 4.18 18.77
CA LYS A 106 20.34 4.89 20.04
C LYS A 106 21.00 4.12 21.18
N ALA A 107 21.88 4.79 21.95
CA ALA A 107 22.53 4.23 23.14
C ALA A 107 21.52 3.73 24.17
N PHE A 108 21.83 2.66 24.90
CA PHE A 108 20.95 2.10 25.92
C PHE A 108 20.64 3.12 27.02
N ASP A 109 19.37 3.45 27.15
CA ASP A 109 18.79 4.46 28.05
C ASP A 109 17.85 3.83 29.09
N CYS A 110 17.63 2.52 29.00
CA CYS A 110 16.81 1.74 29.93
C CYS A 110 17.47 0.38 30.22
N PRO A 111 17.11 -0.28 31.35
CA PRO A 111 17.56 -1.64 31.63
C PRO A 111 17.15 -2.59 30.50
N GLU A 112 18.01 -3.56 30.19
CA GLU A 112 17.65 -4.61 29.25
C GLU A 112 16.54 -5.49 29.85
N THR A 113 15.47 -5.68 29.09
CA THR A 113 14.36 -6.56 29.46
C THR A 113 14.13 -7.60 28.38
N GLU A 114 13.89 -8.85 28.79
CA GLU A 114 13.55 -9.93 27.86
C GLU A 114 12.20 -9.67 27.17
N TYR A 115 11.25 -9.13 27.93
CA TYR A 115 9.88 -8.81 27.48
C TYR A 115 9.62 -7.30 27.52
N PRO A 116 8.62 -6.79 26.77
CA PRO A 116 8.20 -5.40 26.88
C PRO A 116 7.81 -5.02 28.31
N ALA A 117 8.35 -3.90 28.79
CA ALA A 117 8.04 -3.35 30.10
C ALA A 117 6.94 -2.30 29.98
N LYS A 118 6.01 -2.28 30.94
CA LYS A 118 4.99 -1.23 31.01
C LYS A 118 5.61 0.02 31.62
N ILE A 119 5.76 1.07 30.81
CA ILE A 119 6.40 2.33 31.21
C ILE A 119 5.42 3.46 31.52
N VAL A 120 4.18 3.36 30.99
CA VAL A 120 3.09 4.28 31.33
C VAL A 120 1.85 3.45 31.64
N ASN A 121 1.16 3.81 32.72
CA ASN A 121 -0.09 3.19 33.13
C ASN A 121 -1.01 4.27 33.72
N THR A 122 -1.96 4.75 32.93
CA THR A 122 -2.93 5.77 33.35
C THR A 122 -4.34 5.26 33.11
N ALA A 123 -5.35 5.99 33.60
CA ALA A 123 -6.75 5.69 33.30
C ALA A 123 -7.08 5.79 31.80
N GLN A 124 -6.27 6.53 31.02
CA GLN A 124 -6.46 6.74 29.59
C GLN A 124 -5.78 5.66 28.73
N GLY A 125 -4.87 4.86 29.29
CA GLY A 125 -4.20 3.78 28.56
C GLY A 125 -2.90 3.31 29.19
N CYS A 126 -2.23 2.39 28.50
CA CYS A 126 -0.92 1.88 28.90
C CYS A 126 0.06 1.89 27.72
N LEU A 127 1.33 2.15 28.03
CA LEU A 127 2.43 2.09 27.08
C LEU A 127 3.40 1.00 27.47
N TRP A 128 3.66 0.11 26.52
CA TRP A 128 4.65 -0.95 26.64
C TRP A 128 5.83 -0.62 25.74
N TYR A 129 7.03 -0.69 26.28
CA TYR A 129 8.26 -0.38 25.57
C TYR A 129 9.26 -1.51 25.73
N LYS A 130 9.94 -1.81 24.62
CA LYS A 130 11.11 -2.68 24.60
C LYS A 130 12.10 -2.11 23.61
N LYS A 131 13.32 -1.87 24.05
CA LYS A 131 14.43 -1.56 23.15
C LYS A 131 14.93 -2.83 22.49
N ASP A 132 15.20 -2.78 21.19
CA ASP A 132 15.83 -3.91 20.50
C ASP A 132 17.27 -4.10 20.98
N ASN A 133 17.58 -5.30 21.47
CA ASN A 133 18.92 -5.73 21.84
C ASN A 133 19.45 -6.86 20.94
N LYS A 134 18.64 -7.36 19.99
CA LYS A 134 18.95 -8.54 19.17
C LYS A 134 19.37 -8.19 17.75
N PHE A 135 18.61 -7.34 17.06
CA PHE A 135 18.83 -7.07 15.64
C PHE A 135 19.77 -5.90 15.40
N LYS A 136 19.83 -4.94 16.33
CA LYS A 136 20.72 -3.77 16.30
C LYS A 136 20.61 -3.02 14.97
N ILE A 137 19.38 -2.85 14.49
CA ILE A 137 19.05 -2.11 13.28
C ILE A 137 18.36 -0.78 13.62
N PRO A 138 18.52 0.28 12.80
CA PRO A 138 17.88 1.58 13.01
C PRO A 138 16.40 1.57 12.61
N LYS A 139 15.67 0.52 13.02
CA LYS A 139 14.25 0.37 12.75
C LYS A 139 13.46 0.33 14.05
N ALA A 140 12.24 0.86 14.00
CA ALA A 140 11.30 0.80 15.11
C ALA A 140 9.97 0.23 14.64
N TYR A 141 9.23 -0.36 15.59
CA TYR A 141 7.89 -0.86 15.38
C TYR A 141 6.97 -0.24 16.41
N ILE A 142 5.93 0.44 15.94
CA ILE A 142 4.96 1.14 16.76
C ILE A 142 3.60 0.51 16.51
N ARG A 143 2.91 0.14 17.59
CA ARG A 143 1.54 -0.37 17.54
C ARG A 143 0.67 0.39 18.52
N PHE A 144 -0.32 1.12 18.01
CA PHE A 144 -1.37 1.75 18.78
C PHE A 144 -2.67 0.98 18.63
N HIS A 145 -3.42 0.89 19.73
CA HIS A 145 -4.75 0.31 19.75
C HIS A 145 -5.69 1.30 20.42
N LEU A 146 -6.51 1.97 19.62
CA LEU A 146 -7.50 2.94 20.08
C LEU A 146 -8.82 2.20 20.34
N ILE A 147 -9.11 1.95 21.62
CA ILE A 147 -10.23 1.12 22.03
C ILE A 147 -11.49 1.98 22.15
N SER A 148 -12.61 1.53 21.58
CA SER A 148 -13.91 2.20 21.69
C SER A 148 -15.04 1.20 21.92
N PRO A 149 -15.87 1.37 22.97
CA PRO A 149 -17.01 0.50 23.22
C PRO A 149 -18.17 0.74 22.25
N LEU A 150 -18.11 1.77 21.40
CA LEU A 150 -19.19 2.13 20.49
C LEU A 150 -19.31 1.17 19.30
N ILE A 151 -18.20 0.56 18.89
CA ILE A 151 -18.12 -0.24 17.66
C ILE A 151 -19.03 -1.47 17.76
N GLN A 152 -19.01 -2.17 18.90
CA GLN A 152 -19.75 -3.42 19.13
C GLN A 152 -21.21 -3.22 19.55
N LYS A 153 -21.73 -1.99 19.57
CA LYS A 153 -23.12 -1.73 20.00
C LYS A 153 -24.16 -2.19 18.98
N SER A 154 -23.81 -2.24 17.70
CA SER A 154 -24.70 -2.64 16.62
C SER A 154 -23.93 -3.03 15.37
N ALA A 155 -24.53 -3.85 14.50
CA ALA A 155 -23.95 -4.16 13.19
C ALA A 155 -23.73 -2.90 12.34
N ALA A 156 -24.63 -1.91 12.45
CA ALA A 156 -24.48 -0.62 11.77
C ALA A 156 -23.21 0.11 12.22
N ASN A 157 -22.87 0.10 13.51
CA ASN A 157 -21.66 0.74 14.02
C ASN A 157 -20.39 0.04 13.53
N VAL A 158 -20.39 -1.29 13.44
CA VAL A 158 -19.28 -2.06 12.87
C VAL A 158 -19.05 -1.67 11.41
N VAL A 159 -20.12 -1.64 10.60
CA VAL A 159 -20.02 -1.26 9.19
C VAL A 159 -19.57 0.20 9.01
N LEU A 160 -20.11 1.13 9.81
CA LEU A 160 -19.68 2.53 9.78
C LEU A 160 -18.20 2.68 10.16
N PHE A 161 -17.73 1.88 11.12
CA PHE A 161 -16.33 1.86 11.51
C PHE A 161 -15.43 1.29 10.41
N ASP A 162 -15.84 0.22 9.73
CA ASP A 162 -15.14 -0.31 8.57
C ASP A 162 -15.05 0.74 7.45
N ILE A 163 -16.16 1.42 7.14
CA ILE A 163 -16.18 2.51 6.16
C ILE A 163 -15.19 3.62 6.57
N PHE A 164 -15.22 4.06 7.83
CA PHE A 164 -14.31 5.07 8.36
C PHE A 164 -12.84 4.67 8.18
N VAL A 165 -12.45 3.45 8.55
CA VAL A 165 -11.05 2.99 8.43
C VAL A 165 -10.62 2.87 6.96
N ASN A 166 -11.51 2.42 6.07
CA ASN A 166 -11.22 2.32 4.65
C ASN A 166 -11.07 3.71 3.99
N ILE A 167 -11.93 4.67 4.33
CA ILE A 167 -11.80 6.06 3.85
C ILE A 167 -10.51 6.67 4.38
N LEU A 168 -10.20 6.50 5.67
CA LEU A 168 -8.96 7.02 6.25
C LEU A 168 -7.72 6.43 5.55
N THR A 169 -7.75 5.14 5.25
CA THR A 169 -6.68 4.46 4.51
C THR A 169 -6.56 5.00 3.09
N HIS A 170 -7.68 5.22 2.40
CA HIS A 170 -7.72 5.81 1.06
C HIS A 170 -7.15 7.23 1.04
N ASN A 171 -7.59 8.09 1.97
CA ASN A 171 -7.12 9.48 2.08
C ASN A 171 -5.62 9.58 2.42
N LEU A 172 -5.07 8.58 3.11
CA LEU A 172 -3.65 8.53 3.44
C LEU A 172 -2.77 7.96 2.33
N ALA A 173 -3.35 7.26 1.34
CA ALA A 173 -2.57 6.51 0.36
C ALA A 173 -1.61 7.38 -0.45
N GLU A 174 -2.09 8.51 -0.97
CA GLU A 174 -1.27 9.46 -1.72
C GLU A 174 -0.30 10.25 -0.81
N PRO A 175 -0.73 10.89 0.30
CA PRO A 175 0.17 11.62 1.19
C PRO A 175 1.28 10.76 1.84
N ALA A 176 1.01 9.48 2.08
CA ALA A 176 1.96 8.55 2.67
C ALA A 176 2.79 7.77 1.64
N TYR A 177 2.54 7.96 0.33
CA TYR A 177 3.22 7.23 -0.74
C TYR A 177 4.74 7.41 -0.68
N GLU A 178 5.20 8.65 -0.49
CA GLU A 178 6.62 8.95 -0.33
C GLU A 178 7.25 8.22 0.87
N ALA A 179 6.49 8.03 1.95
CA ALA A 179 6.94 7.30 3.11
C ALA A 179 7.12 5.80 2.81
N ASP A 180 6.19 5.21 2.07
CA ASP A 180 6.25 3.80 1.64
C ASP A 180 7.46 3.54 0.75
N VAL A 181 7.71 4.41 -0.25
CA VAL A 181 8.91 4.37 -1.11
C VAL A 181 10.19 4.48 -0.27
N ALA A 182 10.16 5.25 0.82
CA ALA A 182 11.29 5.38 1.76
C ALA A 182 11.37 4.24 2.80
N GLN A 183 10.69 3.11 2.57
CA GLN A 183 10.64 1.94 3.46
C GLN A 183 10.03 2.22 4.85
N LEU A 184 9.07 3.14 4.93
CA LEU A 184 8.23 3.36 6.09
C LEU A 184 6.85 2.80 5.82
N GLU A 185 6.54 1.68 6.44
CA GLU A 185 5.27 0.98 6.25
C GLU A 185 4.29 1.39 7.35
N TYR A 186 3.02 1.59 6.98
CA TYR A 186 1.91 1.70 7.92
C TYR A 186 0.77 0.75 7.58
N LYS A 187 -0.04 0.42 8.58
CA LYS A 187 -1.26 -0.35 8.39
C LYS A 187 -2.32 0.10 9.39
N LEU A 188 -3.49 0.45 8.86
CA LEU A 188 -4.69 0.71 9.64
C LEU A 188 -5.61 -0.49 9.56
N VAL A 189 -6.08 -0.98 10.70
CA VAL A 189 -6.96 -2.15 10.77
C VAL A 189 -8.11 -1.86 11.70
N ALA A 190 -9.33 -2.05 11.20
CA ALA A 190 -10.52 -2.13 12.02
C ALA A 190 -10.46 -3.44 12.82
N GLY A 191 -10.26 -3.34 14.13
CA GLY A 191 -10.32 -4.46 15.06
C GLY A 191 -11.68 -4.53 15.76
N GLU A 192 -11.97 -5.67 16.38
CA GLU A 192 -13.24 -5.89 17.09
C GLU A 192 -13.52 -4.84 18.16
N HIS A 193 -12.48 -4.32 18.82
CA HIS A 193 -12.62 -3.37 19.93
C HIS A 193 -12.10 -1.97 19.62
N GLY A 194 -11.68 -1.68 18.39
CA GLY A 194 -10.99 -0.43 18.12
C GLY A 194 -10.20 -0.35 16.83
N LEU A 195 -9.52 0.79 16.65
CA LEU A 195 -8.59 1.01 15.54
C LEU A 195 -7.20 0.55 15.93
N ILE A 196 -6.60 -0.33 15.14
CA ILE A 196 -5.21 -0.73 15.29
C ILE A 196 -4.38 0.00 14.24
N ILE A 197 -3.43 0.81 14.71
CA ILE A 197 -2.45 1.52 13.88
C ILE A 197 -1.11 0.82 14.06
N ARG A 198 -0.51 0.37 12.97
CA ARG A 198 0.83 -0.23 12.96
C ARG A 198 1.71 0.64 12.08
N VAL A 199 2.88 1.02 12.56
CA VAL A 199 3.87 1.78 11.79
C VAL A 199 5.23 1.16 12.03
N LYS A 200 6.00 0.91 10.98
CA LYS A 200 7.34 0.32 11.06
C LYS A 200 8.26 0.86 9.98
N GLY A 201 9.56 0.87 10.24
CA GLY A 201 10.55 1.34 9.28
C GLY A 201 11.69 2.04 10.00
N PHE A 202 12.45 2.88 9.28
CA PHE A 202 13.57 3.62 9.82
C PHE A 202 13.13 4.62 10.90
N ASN A 203 13.75 4.52 12.08
CA ASN A 203 13.35 5.26 13.28
C ASN A 203 13.47 6.79 13.14
N HIS A 204 14.35 7.30 12.26
CA HIS A 204 14.55 8.73 12.03
C HIS A 204 13.29 9.44 11.52
N LYS A 205 12.64 8.90 10.48
CA LYS A 205 11.48 9.53 9.81
C LYS A 205 10.13 8.93 10.20
N LEU A 206 10.14 7.85 11.01
CA LEU A 206 8.92 7.22 11.54
C LEU A 206 7.99 8.19 12.30
N PRO A 207 8.48 9.13 13.15
CA PRO A 207 7.61 10.09 13.82
C PRO A 207 6.85 10.99 12.86
N LEU A 208 7.45 11.35 11.72
CA LEU A 208 6.84 12.21 10.71
C LEU A 208 5.65 11.50 10.04
N LEU A 209 5.80 10.22 9.70
CA LEU A 209 4.70 9.39 9.20
C LEU A 209 3.60 9.22 10.26
N PHE A 210 3.98 8.99 11.52
CA PHE A 210 3.00 8.84 12.58
C PHE A 210 2.19 10.12 12.79
N GLN A 211 2.83 11.30 12.78
CA GLN A 211 2.14 12.59 12.87
C GLN A 211 1.16 12.81 11.71
N LEU A 212 1.53 12.43 10.49
CA LEU A 212 0.63 12.47 9.33
C LEU A 212 -0.63 11.62 9.57
N ILE A 213 -0.47 10.39 10.05
CA ILE A 213 -1.60 9.50 10.36
C ILE A 213 -2.52 10.12 11.42
N ILE A 214 -1.94 10.68 12.49
CA ILE A 214 -2.73 11.33 13.54
C ILE A 214 -3.47 12.56 13.00
N HIS A 215 -2.82 13.37 12.17
CA HIS A 215 -3.46 14.55 11.56
C HIS A 215 -4.67 14.17 10.70
N TYR A 216 -4.56 13.16 9.85
CA TYR A 216 -5.68 12.67 9.04
C TYR A 216 -6.77 11.99 9.86
N LEU A 217 -6.42 11.46 11.03
CA LEU A 217 -7.39 10.90 11.98
C LEU A 217 -8.16 12.00 12.71
N THR A 218 -7.51 13.11 13.09
CA THR A 218 -8.16 14.24 13.78
C THR A 218 -8.96 15.13 12.83
N GLU A 219 -8.43 15.38 11.64
CA GLU A 219 -9.07 16.20 10.58
C GLU A 219 -9.81 15.32 9.56
N PHE A 220 -10.36 14.19 10.02
CA PHE A 220 -11.01 13.23 9.15
C PHE A 220 -12.17 13.87 8.38
N SER A 221 -12.14 13.73 7.06
CA SER A 221 -13.21 14.18 6.17
C SER A 221 -13.41 13.20 5.03
N SER A 222 -14.61 13.21 4.44
CA SER A 222 -14.96 12.40 3.28
C SER A 222 -15.85 13.21 2.36
N THR A 223 -15.59 13.11 1.05
CA THR A 223 -16.55 13.58 0.04
C THR A 223 -17.66 12.53 -0.15
N PRO A 224 -18.85 12.92 -0.63
CA PRO A 224 -19.91 11.96 -0.96
C PRO A 224 -19.45 10.90 -1.98
N ALA A 225 -18.63 11.28 -2.96
CA ALA A 225 -18.11 10.38 -3.97
C ALA A 225 -17.22 9.27 -3.38
N VAL A 226 -16.28 9.64 -2.50
CA VAL A 226 -15.39 8.68 -1.82
C VAL A 226 -16.20 7.76 -0.91
N PHE A 227 -17.15 8.31 -0.17
CA PHE A 227 -18.03 7.53 0.71
C PHE A 227 -18.82 6.46 -0.07
N THR A 228 -19.45 6.86 -1.18
CA THR A 228 -20.19 5.93 -2.05
C THR A 228 -19.27 4.87 -2.65
N MET A 229 -18.09 5.26 -3.15
CA MET A 229 -17.11 4.34 -3.71
C MET A 229 -16.68 3.28 -2.70
N ILE A 230 -16.27 3.68 -1.49
CA ILE A 230 -15.83 2.77 -0.44
C ILE A 230 -16.98 1.87 0.04
N THR A 231 -18.20 2.41 0.12
CA THR A 231 -19.39 1.63 0.49
C THR A 231 -19.67 0.52 -0.52
N GLU A 232 -19.61 0.82 -1.82
CA GLU A 232 -19.81 -0.18 -2.87
C GLU A 232 -18.68 -1.23 -2.89
N GLN A 233 -17.44 -0.82 -2.63
CA GLN A 233 -16.33 -1.74 -2.47
C GLN A 233 -16.52 -2.69 -1.28
N LEU A 234 -16.98 -2.17 -0.13
CA LEU A 234 -17.23 -2.98 1.06
C LEU A 234 -18.39 -3.96 0.86
N LYS A 235 -19.47 -3.55 0.20
CA LYS A 235 -20.57 -4.46 -0.18
C LYS A 235 -20.05 -5.65 -0.99
N LYS A 236 -19.23 -5.39 -2.02
CA LYS A 236 -18.60 -6.46 -2.83
C LYS A 236 -17.69 -7.34 -1.98
N SER A 237 -16.89 -6.74 -1.08
CA SER A 237 -16.01 -7.48 -0.18
C SER A 237 -16.80 -8.44 0.73
N TYR A 238 -17.86 -7.95 1.38
CA TYR A 238 -18.72 -8.78 2.23
C TYR A 238 -19.40 -9.90 1.44
N PHE A 239 -19.93 -9.61 0.25
CA PHE A 239 -20.51 -10.62 -0.63
C PHE A 239 -19.48 -11.70 -1.01
N ASN A 240 -18.26 -11.31 -1.36
CA ASN A 240 -17.19 -12.24 -1.70
C ASN A 240 -16.75 -13.09 -0.50
N ILE A 241 -16.77 -12.55 0.72
CA ILE A 241 -16.46 -13.30 1.94
C ILE A 241 -17.50 -14.42 2.16
N LEU A 242 -18.78 -14.13 1.93
CA LEU A 242 -19.87 -15.10 2.08
C LEU A 242 -19.80 -16.26 1.08
N ILE A 243 -19.26 -16.03 -0.12
CA ILE A 243 -19.19 -17.05 -1.18
C ILE A 243 -17.94 -17.94 -1.05
N LYS A 244 -16.92 -17.48 -0.31
CA LYS A 244 -15.70 -18.26 -0.10
C LYS A 244 -15.99 -19.49 0.80
N PRO A 245 -15.80 -20.73 0.29
CA PRO A 245 -16.14 -21.95 1.05
C PRO A 245 -15.34 -22.10 2.35
N GLU A 246 -14.10 -21.60 2.36
CA GLU A 246 -13.19 -21.69 3.51
C GLU A 246 -13.67 -20.88 4.73
N THR A 247 -14.37 -19.77 4.49
CA THR A 247 -14.97 -18.95 5.56
C THR A 247 -16.25 -19.61 6.08
N PHE A 248 -17.10 -20.11 5.18
CA PHE A 248 -18.35 -20.80 5.54
C PHE A 248 -18.09 -22.05 6.41
N ALA A 249 -17.04 -22.81 6.13
CA ALA A 249 -16.67 -23.99 6.91
C ALA A 249 -16.17 -23.69 8.33
N LYS A 250 -15.69 -22.46 8.61
CA LYS A 250 -15.30 -22.03 9.95
C LYS A 250 -16.49 -21.53 10.77
N ASP A 251 -17.43 -20.84 10.13
CA ASP A 251 -18.62 -20.30 10.79
C ASP A 251 -19.63 -21.40 11.19
N VAL A 252 -19.69 -22.51 10.44
CA VAL A 252 -20.55 -23.67 10.78
C VAL A 252 -19.94 -24.57 11.88
N ARG A 253 -18.68 -24.35 12.26
CA ARG A 253 -17.99 -25.10 13.34
C ARG A 253 -18.07 -24.43 14.71
N LEU A 254 -18.71 -23.27 14.81
CA LEU A 254 -18.98 -22.55 16.06
C LEU A 254 -20.41 -22.77 16.54
#